data_AF-A0A6I3MD14-F1
#
_entry.id   AF-A0A6I3MD14-F1
#
_cell.length_a   1.000
_cell.length_b   1.000
_cell.length_c   1.000
_cell.angle_alpha   90.00
_cell.angle_beta   90.00
_cell.angle_gamma   90.00
#
_symmetry.space_group_name_H-M   'P 1'
#
loop_
_entity.id
_entity.type
_entity.pdbx_description
1 polymer ?
#
loop_
_entity_poly.entity_id
_entity_poly.type
_entity_poly.pdbx_seq_one_letter_code
_entity_poly.pdbx_strand_id
1 'polypeptide(L)'
;MHPIQLQNAIKAVIPNLNKEWKEKYALFLTDENLYLFAANFIAFYSQNTEIVRKPYFKDEIIISIQENRIYFEAVFEAFKNNLDQLEFQIIKMFEETPFDVILLILGQRLTSASRRDETGIPPSKSTLFESCFEPYNSEISIVERAWEKHVGRTKDSNSVLGEIKGNRSEKRLKVERLVYHIIGYKTWWNTFYHYKHGLVYEVRVENGQGLRWSADGKQFIGFLEHFLEE
;
A
#
# COMPACT_ATOMS: atom_id res chain seq x y z
N MET A 1 -20.90 8.51 -4.88
CA MET A 1 -20.54 7.09 -4.95
C MET A 1 -19.81 6.72 -3.66
N HIS A 2 -20.27 5.71 -2.92
CA HIS A 2 -19.61 5.26 -1.68
C HIS A 2 -18.62 4.12 -1.99
N PRO A 3 -17.44 4.02 -1.34
CA PRO A 3 -16.46 2.97 -1.62
C PRO A 3 -17.01 1.55 -1.56
N ILE A 4 -17.84 1.24 -0.56
CA ILE A 4 -18.48 -0.08 -0.42
C ILE A 4 -19.42 -0.40 -1.61
N GLN A 5 -20.13 0.59 -2.15
CA GLN A 5 -21.03 0.36 -3.29
C GLN A 5 -20.23 -0.01 -4.55
N LEU A 6 -19.15 0.74 -4.81
CA LEU A 6 -18.27 0.45 -5.94
C LEU A 6 -17.55 -0.90 -5.76
N GLN A 7 -17.05 -1.20 -4.56
CA GLN A 7 -16.45 -2.49 -4.25
C GLN A 7 -17.42 -3.64 -4.54
N ASN A 8 -18.68 -3.53 -4.10
CA ASN A 8 -19.68 -4.56 -4.35
C ASN A 8 -19.99 -4.72 -5.85
N ALA A 9 -20.08 -3.62 -6.60
CA ALA A 9 -20.25 -3.66 -8.05
C ALA A 9 -19.06 -4.33 -8.75
N ILE A 10 -17.83 -4.03 -8.32
CA ILE A 10 -16.63 -4.70 -8.81
C ILE A 10 -16.68 -6.20 -8.51
N LYS A 11 -17.01 -6.60 -7.28
CA LYS A 11 -17.11 -8.01 -6.88
C LYS A 11 -18.15 -8.78 -7.72
N ALA A 12 -19.27 -8.14 -8.05
CA ALA A 12 -20.32 -8.74 -8.85
C ALA A 12 -19.86 -9.08 -10.28
N VAL A 13 -18.93 -8.31 -10.86
CA VAL A 13 -18.43 -8.56 -12.21
C VAL A 13 -17.20 -9.47 -12.27
N ILE A 14 -16.55 -9.78 -11.13
CA ILE A 14 -15.37 -10.66 -11.09
C ILE A 14 -15.62 -11.98 -11.86
N PRO A 15 -16.75 -12.70 -11.70
CA PRO A 15 -16.98 -13.93 -12.47
C PRO A 15 -16.87 -13.74 -13.99
N ASN A 16 -17.21 -12.56 -14.49
CA ASN A 16 -17.28 -12.22 -15.91
C ASN A 16 -15.98 -11.66 -16.48
N LEU A 17 -14.98 -11.33 -15.65
CA LEU A 17 -13.66 -10.94 -16.13
C LEU A 17 -12.96 -12.10 -16.86
N ASN A 18 -12.13 -11.76 -17.83
CA ASN A 18 -11.23 -12.69 -18.50
C ASN A 18 -10.48 -13.60 -17.49
N LYS A 19 -10.42 -14.90 -17.79
CA LYS A 19 -9.83 -15.91 -16.89
C LYS A 19 -8.34 -15.64 -16.62
N GLU A 20 -7.56 -15.37 -17.65
CA GLU A 20 -6.12 -15.10 -17.53
C GLU A 20 -5.87 -13.82 -16.72
N TRP A 21 -6.70 -12.80 -16.92
CA TRP A 21 -6.64 -11.55 -16.15
C TRP A 21 -6.84 -11.83 -14.65
N LYS A 22 -7.87 -12.61 -14.30
CA LYS A 22 -8.16 -12.97 -12.89
C LYS A 22 -7.04 -13.75 -12.23
N GLU A 23 -6.50 -14.74 -12.94
CA GLU A 23 -5.42 -15.58 -12.43
C GLU A 23 -4.15 -14.74 -12.21
N LYS A 24 -3.81 -13.89 -13.19
CA LYS A 24 -2.64 -13.01 -13.11
C LYS A 24 -2.74 -11.99 -11.98
N TYR A 25 -3.91 -11.41 -11.75
CA TYR A 25 -4.11 -10.32 -10.78
C TYR A 25 -4.93 -10.75 -9.55
N ALA A 26 -4.89 -12.04 -9.19
CA ALA A 26 -5.70 -12.59 -8.09
C ALA A 26 -5.50 -11.85 -6.74
N LEU A 27 -4.29 -11.39 -6.44
CA LEU A 27 -4.00 -10.65 -5.20
C LEU A 27 -4.71 -9.29 -5.16
N PHE A 28 -4.90 -8.64 -6.31
CA PHE A 28 -5.65 -7.38 -6.41
C PHE A 28 -7.14 -7.59 -6.15
N LEU A 29 -7.68 -8.76 -6.52
CA LEU A 29 -9.09 -9.12 -6.35
C LEU A 29 -9.50 -9.48 -4.91
N THR A 30 -8.60 -9.31 -3.94
CA THR A 30 -8.93 -9.50 -2.52
C THR A 30 -9.79 -8.36 -1.99
N ASP A 31 -10.62 -8.64 -0.98
CA ASP A 31 -11.51 -7.62 -0.39
C ASP A 31 -10.77 -6.39 0.14
N GLU A 32 -9.57 -6.58 0.69
CA GLU A 32 -8.73 -5.49 1.18
C GLU A 32 -8.30 -4.55 0.04
N ASN A 33 -7.77 -5.11 -1.05
CA ASN A 33 -7.27 -4.33 -2.17
C ASN A 33 -8.41 -3.70 -2.98
N LEU A 34 -9.53 -4.40 -3.16
CA LEU A 34 -10.71 -3.85 -3.82
C LEU A 34 -11.34 -2.68 -3.05
N TYR A 35 -11.39 -2.77 -1.71
CA TYR A 35 -11.85 -1.66 -0.89
C TYR A 35 -10.94 -0.44 -1.04
N LEU A 36 -9.61 -0.64 -0.94
CA LEU A 36 -8.63 0.43 -1.10
C LEU A 36 -8.70 1.06 -2.49
N PHE A 37 -8.76 0.24 -3.53
CA PHE A 37 -8.95 0.70 -4.91
C PHE A 37 -10.21 1.54 -5.04
N ALA A 38 -11.36 1.05 -4.56
CA ALA A 38 -12.63 1.76 -4.67
C ALA A 38 -12.61 3.11 -3.93
N ALA A 39 -12.03 3.14 -2.72
CA ALA A 39 -11.89 4.36 -1.94
C ALA A 39 -11.03 5.40 -2.65
N ASN A 40 -9.86 4.99 -3.13
CA ASN A 40 -8.94 5.86 -3.85
C ASN A 40 -9.50 6.31 -5.19
N PHE A 41 -10.13 5.42 -5.94
CA PHE A 41 -10.78 5.71 -7.22
C PHE A 41 -11.79 6.85 -7.10
N ILE A 42 -12.69 6.78 -6.11
CA ILE A 42 -13.67 7.83 -5.82
C ILE A 42 -12.97 9.14 -5.43
N ALA A 43 -11.94 9.04 -4.57
CA ALA A 43 -11.19 10.20 -4.12
C ALA A 43 -10.50 10.90 -5.29
N PHE A 44 -9.85 10.16 -6.20
CA PHE A 44 -9.14 10.71 -7.36
C PHE A 44 -10.07 11.38 -8.36
N TYR A 45 -11.24 10.81 -8.61
CA TYR A 45 -12.20 11.44 -9.53
C TYR A 45 -12.82 12.71 -8.97
N SER A 46 -12.93 12.80 -7.64
CA SER A 46 -13.46 13.98 -6.96
C SER A 46 -12.39 15.06 -6.75
N GLN A 47 -11.11 14.75 -6.99
CA GLN A 47 -10.00 15.69 -6.86
C GLN A 47 -9.85 16.53 -8.14
N ASN A 48 -9.94 17.85 -7.99
CA ASN A 48 -9.71 18.82 -9.05
C ASN A 48 -8.29 19.40 -9.03
N THR A 49 -7.47 19.03 -8.04
CA THR A 49 -6.12 19.57 -7.82
C THR A 49 -5.18 18.48 -7.34
N GLU A 50 -3.89 18.62 -7.65
CA GLU A 50 -2.85 17.75 -7.09
C GLU A 50 -2.76 17.93 -5.57
N ILE A 51 -2.74 16.80 -4.85
CA ILE A 51 -2.55 16.78 -3.40
C ILE A 51 -1.05 16.77 -3.10
N VAL A 52 -0.62 17.60 -2.15
CA VAL A 52 0.72 17.51 -1.58
C VAL A 52 0.83 16.19 -0.82
N ARG A 53 1.53 15.21 -1.40
CA ARG A 53 1.67 13.86 -0.83
C ARG A 53 2.89 13.79 0.09
N LYS A 54 2.66 13.54 1.37
CA LYS A 54 3.71 13.28 2.36
C LYS A 54 3.88 11.78 2.64
N PRO A 55 5.07 11.31 3.04
CA PRO A 55 6.35 12.04 3.06
C PRO A 55 6.76 12.51 1.66
N TYR A 56 7.58 13.55 1.62
CA TYR A 56 8.26 13.96 0.39
C TYR A 56 9.46 13.05 0.15
N PHE A 57 9.65 12.65 -1.11
CA PHE A 57 10.83 11.91 -1.53
C PHE A 57 11.29 12.48 -2.87
N LYS A 58 12.54 12.95 -2.93
CA LYS A 58 13.06 13.68 -4.09
C LYS A 58 13.12 12.87 -5.37
N ASP A 59 13.35 11.55 -5.26
CA ASP A 59 13.43 10.64 -6.41
C ASP A 59 12.05 10.04 -6.75
N GLU A 60 10.97 10.56 -6.16
CA GLU A 60 9.64 10.12 -6.49
C GLU A 60 9.21 10.61 -7.88
N ILE A 61 8.74 9.66 -8.68
CA ILE A 61 8.16 9.94 -9.99
C ILE A 61 6.68 10.24 -9.77
N ILE A 62 6.28 11.48 -10.10
CA ILE A 62 4.88 11.92 -10.02
C ILE A 62 4.23 11.69 -11.39
N ILE A 63 3.21 10.83 -11.42
CA ILE A 63 2.38 10.59 -12.60
C ILE A 63 1.03 11.25 -12.38
N SER A 64 0.58 12.05 -13.35
CA SER A 64 -0.74 12.66 -13.31
C SER A 64 -1.82 11.60 -13.51
N ILE A 65 -2.70 11.46 -12.50
CA ILE A 65 -3.88 10.59 -12.61
C ILE A 65 -4.89 11.18 -13.61
N GLN A 66 -4.89 12.50 -13.80
CA GLN A 66 -5.82 13.17 -14.73
C GLN A 66 -5.55 12.76 -16.18
N GLU A 67 -4.30 12.54 -16.56
CA GLU A 67 -3.93 12.02 -17.89
C GLU A 67 -4.47 10.60 -18.12
N ASN A 68 -4.72 9.85 -17.04
CA ASN A 68 -5.23 8.49 -17.08
C ASN A 68 -6.75 8.40 -16.89
N ARG A 69 -7.46 9.54 -16.83
CA ARG A 69 -8.91 9.60 -16.58
C ARG A 69 -9.73 8.90 -17.67
N ILE A 70 -9.20 8.84 -18.89
CA ILE A 70 -9.85 8.21 -20.05
C ILE A 70 -10.25 6.74 -19.80
N TYR A 71 -9.49 6.01 -18.98
CA TYR A 71 -9.78 4.62 -18.64
C TYR A 71 -11.00 4.44 -17.72
N PHE A 72 -11.38 5.49 -17.00
CA PHE A 72 -12.30 5.40 -15.87
C PHE A 72 -13.57 6.22 -16.05
N GLU A 73 -13.56 7.20 -16.95
CA GLU A 73 -14.66 8.14 -17.17
C GLU A 73 -15.98 7.44 -17.44
N ALA A 74 -15.98 6.39 -18.26
CA ALA A 74 -17.19 5.63 -18.59
C ALA A 74 -17.82 4.93 -17.38
N VAL A 75 -17.01 4.45 -16.42
CA VAL A 75 -17.51 3.85 -15.17
C VAL A 75 -18.18 4.91 -14.31
N PHE A 76 -17.60 6.10 -14.20
CA PHE A 76 -18.20 7.20 -13.44
C PHE A 76 -19.50 7.70 -14.06
N GLU A 77 -19.56 7.82 -15.39
CA GLU A 77 -20.78 8.23 -16.10
C GLU A 77 -21.88 7.16 -15.98
N ALA A 78 -21.54 5.88 -16.15
CA ALA A 78 -22.49 4.79 -15.93
C ALA A 78 -23.03 4.78 -14.49
N PHE A 79 -22.18 5.00 -13.50
CA PHE A 79 -22.60 5.04 -12.09
C PHE A 79 -23.59 6.18 -11.79
N LYS A 80 -23.48 7.32 -12.50
CA LYS A 80 -24.40 8.47 -12.31
C LYS A 80 -25.68 8.34 -13.11
N ASN A 81 -25.57 7.91 -14.36
CA ASN A 81 -26.58 8.16 -15.38
C ASN A 81 -27.14 6.88 -16.00
N ASN A 82 -26.45 5.73 -15.89
CA ASN A 82 -26.84 4.50 -16.58
C ASN A 82 -26.30 3.23 -15.88
N LEU A 83 -27.00 2.79 -14.84
CA LEU A 83 -26.60 1.61 -14.07
C LEU A 83 -26.64 0.32 -14.91
N ASP A 84 -27.47 0.25 -15.96
CA ASP A 84 -27.57 -0.92 -16.84
C ASP A 84 -26.26 -1.19 -17.61
N GLN A 85 -25.46 -0.14 -17.84
CA GLN A 85 -24.15 -0.27 -18.48
C GLN A 85 -22.99 -0.44 -17.49
N LEU A 86 -23.23 -0.29 -16.18
CA LEU A 86 -22.17 -0.22 -15.18
C LEU A 86 -21.30 -1.48 -15.18
N GLU A 87 -21.91 -2.66 -15.23
CA GLU A 87 -21.17 -3.92 -15.23
C GLU A 87 -20.22 -4.02 -16.43
N PHE A 88 -20.75 -3.72 -17.62
CA PHE A 88 -19.97 -3.71 -18.86
C PHE A 88 -18.80 -2.71 -18.78
N GLN A 89 -19.04 -1.51 -18.26
CA GLN A 89 -17.98 -0.50 -18.13
C GLN A 89 -16.91 -0.91 -17.11
N ILE A 90 -17.27 -1.56 -15.99
CA ILE A 90 -16.28 -2.05 -15.01
C ILE A 90 -15.40 -3.15 -15.62
N ILE A 91 -16.00 -4.10 -16.34
CA ILE A 91 -15.24 -5.17 -17.02
C ILE A 91 -14.25 -4.55 -18.01
N LYS A 92 -14.76 -3.67 -18.88
CA LYS A 92 -13.95 -2.97 -19.89
C LYS A 92 -12.82 -2.17 -19.25
N MET A 93 -13.11 -1.44 -18.16
CA MET A 93 -12.10 -0.70 -17.40
C MET A 93 -10.97 -1.63 -16.96
N PHE A 94 -11.24 -2.75 -16.30
CA PHE A 94 -10.17 -3.63 -15.83
C PHE A 94 -9.36 -4.28 -16.96
N GLU A 95 -10.01 -4.66 -18.05
CA GLU A 95 -9.35 -5.35 -19.16
C GLU A 95 -8.53 -4.42 -20.06
N GLU A 96 -8.96 -3.15 -20.22
CA GLU A 96 -8.28 -2.18 -21.08
C GLU A 96 -7.30 -1.26 -20.35
N THR A 97 -7.43 -1.11 -19.02
CA THR A 97 -6.53 -0.27 -18.24
C THR A 97 -5.17 -0.96 -18.05
N PRO A 98 -4.06 -0.31 -18.43
CA PRO A 98 -2.73 -0.78 -18.06
C PRO A 98 -2.61 -0.99 -16.55
N PHE A 99 -2.10 -2.14 -16.13
CA PHE A 99 -2.13 -2.52 -14.71
C PHE A 99 -1.30 -1.58 -13.82
N ASP A 100 -0.30 -0.92 -14.39
CA ASP A 100 0.47 0.12 -13.71
C ASP A 100 -0.37 1.35 -13.33
N VAL A 101 -1.42 1.66 -14.10
CA VAL A 101 -2.43 2.69 -13.76
C VAL A 101 -3.36 2.19 -12.65
N ILE A 102 -3.72 0.90 -12.65
CA ILE A 102 -4.50 0.29 -11.55
C ILE A 102 -3.72 0.39 -10.24
N LEU A 103 -2.40 0.13 -10.26
CA LEU A 103 -1.53 0.28 -9.09
C LEU A 103 -1.40 1.74 -8.63
N LEU A 104 -1.35 2.69 -9.56
CA LEU A 104 -1.41 4.12 -9.21
C LEU A 104 -2.71 4.46 -8.47
N ILE A 105 -3.86 3.94 -8.92
CA ILE A 105 -5.13 4.11 -8.22
C ILE A 105 -5.12 3.39 -6.87
N LEU A 106 -4.51 2.21 -6.78
CA LEU A 106 -4.34 1.51 -5.51
C LEU A 106 -3.48 2.33 -4.51
N GLY A 107 -2.76 3.34 -4.99
CA GLY A 107 -2.01 4.31 -4.20
C GLY A 107 -0.50 4.09 -4.24
N GLN A 108 0.01 3.32 -5.20
CA GLN A 108 1.44 3.08 -5.33
C GLN A 108 2.16 4.41 -5.58
N ARG A 109 3.19 4.70 -4.79
CA ARG A 109 4.10 5.83 -5.03
C ARG A 109 5.34 5.31 -5.76
N LEU A 110 5.79 6.03 -6.78
CA LEU A 110 6.73 5.50 -7.76
C LEU A 110 8.14 6.04 -7.61
N THR A 111 9.10 5.19 -7.93
CA THR A 111 10.53 5.50 -8.05
C THR A 111 11.03 4.82 -9.33
N SER A 112 12.26 5.13 -9.76
CA SER A 112 12.85 4.49 -10.95
C SER A 112 12.92 2.96 -10.89
N ALA A 113 12.97 2.38 -9.68
CA ALA A 113 13.05 0.94 -9.46
C ALA A 113 11.69 0.27 -9.15
N SER A 114 10.58 1.02 -9.23
CA SER A 114 9.24 0.52 -8.91
C SER A 114 8.80 -0.62 -9.81
N ARG A 115 8.21 -1.64 -9.20
CA ARG A 115 7.56 -2.74 -9.91
C ARG A 115 6.12 -2.38 -10.17
N ARG A 116 5.70 -2.47 -11.43
CA ARG A 116 4.41 -1.92 -11.91
C ARG A 116 3.52 -2.97 -12.60
N ASP A 117 3.70 -4.24 -12.24
CA ASP A 117 2.90 -5.37 -12.71
C ASP A 117 2.29 -6.14 -11.52
N GLU A 118 1.81 -7.37 -11.72
CA GLU A 118 1.18 -8.17 -10.67
C GLU A 118 2.07 -8.39 -9.44
N THR A 119 3.39 -8.35 -9.61
CA THR A 119 4.35 -8.48 -8.50
C THR A 119 4.56 -7.16 -7.75
N GLY A 120 3.93 -6.08 -8.19
CA GLY A 120 3.85 -4.79 -7.50
C GLY A 120 2.65 -4.66 -6.55
N ILE A 121 1.71 -5.61 -6.58
CA ILE A 121 0.51 -5.60 -5.73
C ILE A 121 0.93 -5.76 -4.26
N PRO A 122 0.42 -4.93 -3.33
CA PRO A 122 0.80 -5.00 -1.92
C PRO A 122 0.34 -6.34 -1.29
N PRO A 123 1.16 -6.93 -0.40
CA PRO A 123 0.75 -8.08 0.41
C PRO A 123 -0.36 -7.70 1.39
N SER A 124 -1.12 -8.70 1.87
CA SER A 124 -2.20 -8.45 2.83
C SER A 124 -1.66 -7.96 4.18
N LYS A 125 -2.46 -7.17 4.89
CA LYS A 125 -2.11 -6.75 6.25
C LYS A 125 -1.84 -7.94 7.18
N SER A 126 -2.60 -9.02 7.05
CA SER A 126 -2.41 -10.22 7.88
C SER A 126 -1.00 -10.79 7.70
N THR A 127 -0.55 -10.96 6.46
CA THR A 127 0.80 -11.47 6.16
C THR A 127 1.89 -10.54 6.68
N LEU A 128 1.69 -9.22 6.59
CA LEU A 128 2.62 -8.23 7.14
C LEU A 128 2.72 -8.31 8.68
N PHE A 129 1.59 -8.47 9.37
CA PHE A 129 1.57 -8.62 10.82
C PHE A 129 2.19 -9.95 11.25
N GLU A 130 1.84 -11.05 10.60
CA GLU A 130 2.38 -12.38 10.88
C GLU A 130 3.92 -12.36 10.85
N SER A 131 4.53 -11.84 9.78
CA SER A 131 5.99 -11.79 9.65
C SER A 131 6.68 -10.82 10.63
N CYS A 132 5.99 -9.78 11.11
CA CYS A 132 6.53 -8.91 12.16
C CYS A 132 6.62 -9.64 13.51
N PHE A 133 5.58 -10.39 13.85
CA PHE A 133 5.41 -10.99 15.17
C PHE A 133 5.93 -12.43 15.27
N GLU A 134 6.60 -12.93 14.23
CA GLU A 134 7.36 -14.18 14.30
C GLU A 134 8.38 -14.13 15.46
N PRO A 135 8.58 -15.26 16.17
CA PRO A 135 9.52 -15.33 17.28
C PRO A 135 10.96 -15.22 16.76
N TYR A 136 11.72 -14.25 17.28
CA TYR A 136 13.18 -14.21 17.09
C TYR A 136 13.87 -15.21 18.03
N ASN A 137 13.34 -15.35 19.26
CA ASN A 137 13.71 -16.36 20.23
C ASN A 137 12.49 -16.65 21.15
N SER A 138 12.69 -17.37 22.25
CA SER A 138 11.64 -17.67 23.22
C SER A 138 11.07 -16.45 23.94
N GLU A 139 11.68 -15.27 23.76
CA GLU A 139 11.37 -14.07 24.51
C GLU A 139 10.76 -12.93 23.70
N ILE A 140 11.28 -12.67 22.51
CA ILE A 140 10.91 -11.49 21.71
C ILE A 140 10.64 -11.88 20.26
N SER A 141 9.80 -11.07 19.61
CA SER A 141 9.56 -11.13 18.17
C SER A 141 10.69 -10.49 17.35
N ILE A 142 10.71 -10.78 16.06
CA ILE A 142 11.65 -10.16 15.10
C ILE A 142 11.47 -8.64 15.09
N VAL A 143 10.23 -8.14 15.13
CA VAL A 143 9.97 -6.69 15.13
C VAL A 143 10.43 -6.00 16.41
N GLU A 144 10.28 -6.63 17.58
CA GLU A 144 10.81 -6.09 18.84
C GLU A 144 12.34 -5.99 18.80
N ARG A 145 13.01 -7.04 18.32
CA ARG A 145 14.47 -7.04 18.16
C ARG A 145 14.94 -5.94 17.20
N ALA A 146 14.23 -5.76 16.09
CA ALA A 146 14.54 -4.72 15.11
C ALA A 146 14.32 -3.32 15.69
N TRP A 147 13.23 -3.10 16.43
CA TRP A 147 12.93 -1.82 17.07
C TRP A 147 14.01 -1.43 18.09
N GLU A 148 14.41 -2.33 18.99
CA GLU A 148 15.46 -2.03 19.97
C GLU A 148 16.80 -1.71 19.30
N LYS A 149 17.14 -2.43 18.23
CA LYS A 149 18.35 -2.16 17.44
C LYS A 149 18.30 -0.80 16.75
N HIS A 150 17.12 -0.40 16.29
CA HIS A 150 16.90 0.85 15.57
C HIS A 150 16.95 2.05 16.51
N VAL A 151 16.14 2.05 17.57
CA VAL A 151 16.12 3.12 18.58
C VAL A 151 17.46 3.24 19.31
N GLY A 152 18.19 2.13 19.52
CA GLY A 152 19.52 2.17 20.12
C GLY A 152 20.58 2.90 19.27
N ARG A 153 20.33 3.11 17.97
CA ARG A 153 21.22 3.84 17.04
C ARG A 153 20.80 5.28 16.84
N THR A 154 19.50 5.55 16.90
CA THR A 154 18.91 6.82 16.52
C THR A 154 18.62 7.65 17.76
N LYS A 155 19.31 8.80 17.90
CA LYS A 155 19.11 9.75 19.00
C LYS A 155 18.03 10.81 18.73
N ASP A 156 17.21 10.58 17.71
CA ASP A 156 16.16 11.52 17.32
C ASP A 156 15.00 11.46 18.32
N SER A 157 14.91 12.50 19.16
CA SER A 157 13.83 12.66 20.14
C SER A 157 12.46 12.86 19.49
N ASN A 158 12.40 13.17 18.20
CA ASN A 158 11.15 13.38 17.44
C ASN A 158 10.75 12.14 16.63
N SER A 159 11.48 11.03 16.75
CA SER A 159 11.17 9.76 16.10
C SER A 159 9.84 9.18 16.60
N VAL A 160 8.94 8.79 15.69
CA VAL A 160 7.69 8.09 16.04
C VAL A 160 7.94 6.72 16.68
N LEU A 161 9.16 6.20 16.53
CA LEU A 161 9.61 4.96 17.15
C LEU A 161 9.85 5.12 18.67
N GLY A 162 10.07 6.36 19.13
CA GLY A 162 10.29 6.76 20.51
C GLY A 162 11.55 6.15 21.14
N GLU A 163 11.58 6.07 22.47
CA GLU A 163 12.75 5.59 23.25
C GLU A 163 12.60 4.18 23.83
N ILE A 164 13.73 3.52 24.14
CA ILE A 164 13.77 2.26 24.88
C ILE A 164 13.57 2.53 26.38
N LYS A 165 12.31 2.51 26.82
CA LYS A 165 11.90 2.68 28.22
C LYS A 165 10.81 1.67 28.58
N GLY A 166 10.75 1.32 29.86
CA GLY A 166 9.76 0.40 30.42
C GLY A 166 10.25 -1.04 30.54
N ASN A 167 9.44 -1.86 31.19
CA ASN A 167 9.64 -3.30 31.31
C ASN A 167 9.34 -4.01 29.97
N ARG A 168 9.62 -5.32 29.90
CA ARG A 168 9.46 -6.11 28.67
C ARG A 168 8.03 -6.09 28.10
N SER A 169 7.02 -6.21 28.95
CA SER A 169 5.61 -6.17 28.52
C SER A 169 5.22 -4.80 27.96
N GLU A 170 5.70 -3.72 28.58
CA GLU A 170 5.46 -2.35 28.11
C GLU A 170 6.11 -2.10 26.75
N LYS A 171 7.36 -2.54 26.57
CA LYS A 171 8.07 -2.45 25.28
C LYS A 171 7.33 -3.21 24.18
N ARG A 172 6.89 -4.44 24.47
CA ARG A 172 6.13 -5.26 23.52
C ARG A 172 4.86 -4.55 23.04
N LEU A 173 4.04 -4.09 23.99
CA LEU A 173 2.80 -3.37 23.68
C LEU A 173 3.05 -2.06 22.91
N LYS A 174 4.19 -1.41 23.13
CA LYS A 174 4.60 -0.23 22.38
C LYS A 174 4.93 -0.59 20.93
N VAL A 175 5.74 -1.62 20.70
CA VAL A 175 6.13 -2.07 19.36
C VAL A 175 4.92 -2.57 18.59
N GLU A 176 4.04 -3.36 19.21
CA GLU A 176 2.79 -3.80 18.60
C GLU A 176 1.96 -2.59 18.12
N ARG A 177 1.70 -1.62 19.01
CA ARG A 177 0.95 -0.39 18.66
C ARG A 177 1.61 0.39 17.52
N LEU A 178 2.94 0.45 17.50
CA LEU A 178 3.69 1.14 16.46
C LEU A 178 3.52 0.46 15.10
N VAL A 179 3.58 -0.88 15.04
CA VAL A 179 3.36 -1.64 13.79
C VAL A 179 1.93 -1.44 13.28
N TYR A 180 0.93 -1.56 14.16
CA TYR A 180 -0.47 -1.29 13.80
C TYR A 180 -0.67 0.13 13.29
N HIS A 181 -0.02 1.11 13.94
CA HIS A 181 -0.10 2.50 13.52
C HIS A 181 0.52 2.70 12.13
N ILE A 182 1.75 2.24 11.89
CA ILE A 182 2.43 2.45 10.61
C ILE A 182 1.66 1.78 9.47
N ILE A 183 1.20 0.55 9.64
CA ILE A 183 0.47 -0.19 8.59
C ILE A 183 -0.93 0.43 8.35
N GLY A 184 -1.59 0.88 9.41
CA GLY A 184 -2.94 1.45 9.37
C GLY A 184 -2.99 2.88 8.82
N TYR A 185 -1.97 3.69 9.12
CA TYR A 185 -1.91 5.12 8.78
C TYR A 185 -0.79 5.46 7.79
N LYS A 186 -0.28 4.47 7.05
CA LYS A 186 0.68 4.72 5.96
C LYS A 186 0.13 5.73 4.97
N THR A 187 0.98 6.65 4.53
CA THR A 187 0.69 7.65 3.50
C THR A 187 1.55 7.46 2.26
N TRP A 188 2.51 6.54 2.32
CA TRP A 188 3.37 6.15 1.21
C TRP A 188 3.57 4.64 1.24
N TRP A 189 3.44 4.01 0.08
CA TRP A 189 3.83 2.62 -0.10
C TRP A 189 4.35 2.39 -1.51
N ASN A 190 5.26 1.42 -1.65
CA ASN A 190 5.81 1.02 -2.93
C ASN A 190 6.38 -0.41 -2.86
N THR A 191 6.38 -1.08 -4.01
CA THR A 191 7.09 -2.34 -4.24
C THR A 191 8.18 -2.08 -5.28
N PHE A 192 9.44 -2.30 -4.95
CA PHE A 192 10.56 -1.93 -5.82
C PHE A 192 11.83 -2.75 -5.55
N TYR A 193 12.78 -2.71 -6.49
CA TYR A 193 14.07 -3.37 -6.33
C TYR A 193 15.01 -2.56 -5.44
N HIS A 194 15.23 -3.05 -4.23
CA HIS A 194 16.23 -2.52 -3.29
C HIS A 194 17.59 -3.19 -3.51
N TYR A 195 18.64 -2.37 -3.66
CA TYR A 195 20.00 -2.82 -4.02
C TYR A 195 20.58 -3.97 -3.17
N LYS A 196 20.20 -4.07 -1.89
CA LYS A 196 20.65 -5.13 -0.97
C LYS A 196 19.66 -6.29 -0.77
N HIS A 197 18.38 -6.05 -1.00
CA HIS A 197 17.32 -6.96 -0.54
C HIS A 197 16.49 -7.53 -1.69
N GLY A 198 16.83 -7.19 -2.94
CA GLY A 198 16.02 -7.57 -4.09
C GLY A 198 14.68 -6.83 -4.08
N LEU A 199 13.62 -7.51 -4.51
CA LEU A 199 12.29 -6.92 -4.53
C LEU A 199 11.72 -6.83 -3.10
N VAL A 200 11.36 -5.61 -2.68
CA VAL A 200 10.84 -5.32 -1.33
C VAL A 200 9.52 -4.59 -1.41
N TYR A 201 8.71 -4.73 -0.36
CA TYR A 201 7.55 -3.90 -0.11
C TYR A 201 7.82 -2.97 1.07
N GLU A 202 7.53 -1.68 0.89
CA GLU A 202 7.73 -0.65 1.91
C GLU A 202 6.47 0.14 2.16
N VAL A 203 6.26 0.49 3.42
CA VAL A 203 5.24 1.46 3.83
C VAL A 203 5.86 2.50 4.74
N ARG A 204 5.39 3.74 4.63
CA ARG A 204 5.85 4.87 5.45
C ARG A 204 4.67 5.72 5.88
N VAL A 205 4.77 6.29 7.07
CA VAL A 205 3.85 7.33 7.56
C VAL A 205 4.35 8.71 7.14
N GLU A 206 3.57 9.74 7.43
CA GLU A 206 3.76 11.13 6.95
C GLU A 206 5.18 11.68 7.13
N ASN A 207 5.84 11.35 8.25
CA ASN A 207 7.22 11.82 8.52
C ASN A 207 8.29 11.04 7.74
N GLY A 208 7.95 9.98 7.01
CA GLY A 208 8.90 9.19 6.24
C GLY A 208 9.43 7.96 6.96
N GLN A 209 9.23 7.82 8.27
CA GLN A 209 9.55 6.58 8.97
C GLN A 209 8.57 5.47 8.60
N GLY A 210 9.00 4.22 8.70
CA GLY A 210 8.22 3.12 8.16
C GLY A 210 8.75 1.73 8.45
N LEU A 211 8.26 0.78 7.66
CA LEU A 211 8.53 -0.64 7.76
C LEU A 211 8.80 -1.22 6.37
N ARG A 212 9.67 -2.23 6.30
CA ARG A 212 10.05 -2.92 5.06
C ARG A 212 9.94 -4.43 5.22
N TRP A 213 9.50 -5.09 4.15
CA TRP A 213 9.44 -6.54 4.01
C TRP A 213 10.02 -7.00 2.68
N SER A 214 10.23 -8.32 2.54
CA SER A 214 10.22 -8.96 1.22
C SER A 214 8.95 -8.59 0.45
N ALA A 215 9.00 -8.64 -0.89
CA ALA A 215 7.87 -8.26 -1.73
C ALA A 215 6.56 -9.01 -1.41
N ASP A 216 6.66 -10.28 -1.00
CA ASP A 216 5.52 -11.11 -0.61
C ASP A 216 5.03 -10.87 0.83
N GLY A 217 5.67 -9.97 1.58
CA GLY A 217 5.33 -9.62 2.95
C GLY A 217 5.72 -10.67 4.00
N LYS A 218 6.26 -11.83 3.59
CA LYS A 218 6.51 -12.97 4.49
C LYS A 218 7.76 -12.83 5.34
N GLN A 219 8.69 -11.94 4.97
CA GLN A 219 9.88 -11.67 5.74
C GLN A 219 9.94 -10.20 6.14
N PHE A 220 9.86 -9.92 7.44
CA PHE A 220 10.12 -8.58 7.94
C PHE A 220 11.62 -8.26 7.85
N ILE A 221 11.96 -7.12 7.22
CA ILE A 221 13.35 -6.70 7.00
C ILE A 221 13.79 -5.69 8.07
N GLY A 222 12.94 -4.72 8.42
CA GLY A 222 13.26 -3.75 9.46
C GLY A 222 12.49 -2.45 9.38
N PHE A 223 12.81 -1.56 10.33
CA PHE A 223 12.33 -0.19 10.38
C PHE A 223 13.07 0.71 9.40
N LEU A 224 12.39 1.77 8.97
CA LEU A 224 12.89 2.76 8.03
C LEU A 224 12.98 4.12 8.73
N GLU A 225 14.08 4.82 8.48
CA GLU A 225 14.22 6.22 8.87
C GLU A 225 13.50 7.16 7.89
N HIS A 226 13.41 8.42 8.27
CA HIS A 226 13.07 9.53 7.37
C HIS A 226 13.80 9.39 6.03
N PHE A 227 13.17 9.84 4.94
CA PHE A 227 13.92 10.03 3.71
C PHE A 227 15.03 11.04 3.98
N LEU A 228 16.24 10.71 3.53
CA LEU A 228 17.35 11.65 3.62
C LEU A 228 17.01 12.81 2.67
N GLU A 229 16.96 14.02 3.22
CA GLU A 229 17.16 15.21 2.40
C GLU A 229 18.61 15.14 1.91
N GLU A 230 18.79 14.85 0.65
CA GLU A 230 20.06 15.05 -0.06
C GLU A 230 19.92 16.27 -0.96
#